data_AF-A0A7R9M3X8-F1
#
_entry.id   AF-A0A7R9M3X8-F1
#
_cell.length_a   1.000
_cell.length_b   1.000
_cell.length_c   1.000
_cell.angle_alpha   90.00
_cell.angle_beta   90.00
_cell.angle_gamma   90.00
#
_symmetry.space_group_name_H-M   'P 1'
#
loop_
_entity.id
_entity.type
_entity.pdbx_description
1 polymer ?
#
loop_
_entity_poly.entity_id
_entity_poly.type
_entity_poly.pdbx_seq_one_letter_code
_entity_poly.pdbx_strand_id
1 'polypeptide(L)'
;MNAIVARILLNSCNHKYNENLENLICNKFSGDFQRVLRSLVNANRNESNAVDSDLSVKEAKVLSQSGVKMIGTDEDEFLRILCSHSFIQLKDIFKHYDRLTGHSMETAIAKEFSGDLFAIFNAIVLSANSFAHYYAIRLHSCIHGIGTDDESMTRILISRSEIDLEDIKDIYKRKYSRKLTDDIANDTSGDYKKITVQRGALNEWSHQSVAIYRMTRYMANVNKMISITAENM
;
A
#
# COMPACT_ATOMS: atom_id res chain seq x y z
N MET A 1 3.83 -5.03 -3.59
CA MET A 1 4.95 -4.19 -4.06
C MET A 1 5.72 -5.02 -5.07
N ASN A 2 6.04 -4.49 -6.26
CA ASN A 2 6.92 -5.16 -7.22
C ASN A 2 8.37 -5.08 -6.71
N ALA A 3 9.16 -6.11 -6.93
CA ALA A 3 10.54 -6.27 -6.49
C ALA A 3 11.47 -5.16 -6.99
N ILE A 4 11.19 -4.59 -8.16
CA ILE A 4 11.91 -3.43 -8.70
C ILE A 4 11.66 -2.21 -7.81
N VAL A 5 10.40 -1.96 -7.42
CA VAL A 5 10.04 -0.82 -6.54
C VAL A 5 10.64 -1.01 -5.15
N ALA A 6 10.59 -2.23 -4.61
CA ALA A 6 11.21 -2.55 -3.33
C ALA A 6 12.73 -2.33 -3.36
N ARG A 7 13.42 -2.77 -4.43
CA ARG A 7 14.87 -2.54 -4.63
C ARG A 7 15.22 -1.06 -4.78
N ILE A 8 14.40 -0.29 -5.50
CA ILE A 8 14.59 1.16 -5.62
C ILE A 8 14.44 1.83 -4.25
N LEU A 9 13.45 1.43 -3.45
CA LEU A 9 13.25 1.96 -2.10
C LEU A 9 14.40 1.57 -1.16
N LEU A 10 14.84 0.31 -1.19
CA LEU A 10 16.01 -0.20 -0.45
C LEU A 10 17.26 0.64 -0.76
N ASN A 11 17.57 0.83 -2.05
CA ASN A 11 18.73 1.58 -2.50
C ASN A 11 18.63 3.07 -2.14
N SER A 12 17.44 3.65 -2.26
CA SER A 12 17.20 5.07 -1.93
C SER A 12 17.32 5.33 -0.43
N CYS A 13 16.87 4.39 0.42
CA CYS A 13 17.04 4.48 1.87
C CYS A 13 18.51 4.45 2.27
N ASN A 14 19.29 3.51 1.71
CA ASN A 14 20.71 3.39 2.02
C ASN A 14 21.48 4.68 1.66
N HIS A 15 21.22 5.24 0.48
CA HIS A 15 21.87 6.49 0.06
C HIS A 15 21.48 7.70 0.93
N LYS A 16 20.25 7.74 1.45
CA LYS A 16 19.74 8.92 2.19
C LYS A 16 20.05 8.87 3.68
N TYR A 17 20.05 7.69 4.29
CA TYR A 17 20.16 7.51 5.74
C TYR A 17 21.45 6.80 6.16
N ASN A 18 22.27 6.37 5.20
CA ASN A 18 23.48 5.56 5.43
C ASN A 18 23.20 4.30 6.27
N GLU A 19 21.99 3.77 6.18
CA GLU A 19 21.53 2.59 6.89
C GLU A 19 20.68 1.72 5.94
N ASN A 20 20.86 0.41 6.04
CA ASN A 20 20.04 -0.55 5.32
C ASN A 20 18.61 -0.55 5.90
N LEU A 21 17.59 -0.46 5.04
CA LEU A 21 16.19 -0.46 5.46
C LEU A 21 15.80 -1.74 6.23
N GLU A 22 16.38 -2.89 5.93
CA GLU A 22 16.17 -4.12 6.71
C GLU A 22 16.68 -3.95 8.15
N ASN A 23 17.86 -3.38 8.34
CA ASN A 23 18.40 -3.10 9.67
C ASN A 23 17.53 -2.10 10.44
N LEU A 24 17.07 -1.04 9.76
CA LEU A 24 16.15 -0.07 10.36
C LEU A 24 14.85 -0.73 10.83
N ILE A 25 14.30 -1.66 10.03
CA ILE A 25 13.11 -2.44 10.41
C ILE A 25 13.41 -3.32 11.62
N CYS A 26 14.55 -4.02 11.62
CA CYS A 26 14.97 -4.87 12.73
C CYS A 26 15.14 -4.09 14.04
N ASN A 27 15.65 -2.85 13.95
CA ASN A 27 15.91 -2.00 15.11
C ASN A 27 14.64 -1.33 15.65
N LYS A 28 13.68 -1.01 14.76
CA LYS A 28 12.52 -0.19 15.12
C LYS A 28 11.27 -1.00 15.48
N PHE A 29 11.12 -2.19 14.93
CA PHE A 29 9.92 -3.03 15.12
C PHE A 29 10.30 -4.37 15.75
N SER A 30 9.34 -5.09 16.30
CA SER A 30 9.54 -6.44 16.86
C SER A 30 8.34 -7.34 16.55
N GLY A 31 8.45 -8.64 16.90
CA GLY A 31 7.37 -9.62 16.74
C GLY A 31 6.97 -9.86 15.27
N ASP A 32 5.73 -10.31 15.07
CA ASP A 32 5.23 -10.69 13.75
C ASP A 32 5.13 -9.53 12.77
N PHE A 33 4.86 -8.32 13.27
CA PHE A 33 4.85 -7.13 12.43
C PHE A 33 6.21 -6.88 11.78
N GLN A 34 7.30 -7.00 12.56
CA GLN A 34 8.66 -6.93 12.03
C GLN A 34 8.91 -8.05 10.99
N ARG A 35 8.47 -9.28 11.27
CA ARG A 35 8.63 -10.43 10.36
C ARG A 35 7.94 -10.18 9.01
N VAL A 36 6.71 -9.66 9.03
CA VAL A 36 5.96 -9.31 7.82
C VAL A 36 6.70 -8.20 7.04
N LEU A 37 7.12 -7.13 7.70
CA LEU A 37 7.84 -6.02 7.05
C LEU A 37 9.13 -6.49 6.38
N ARG A 38 9.91 -7.33 7.06
CA ARG A 38 11.13 -7.92 6.48
C ARG A 38 10.82 -8.77 5.26
N SER A 39 9.78 -9.61 5.34
CA SER A 39 9.37 -10.44 4.20
C SER A 39 9.00 -9.61 2.97
N LEU A 40 8.29 -8.50 3.17
CA LEU A 40 7.91 -7.59 2.08
C LEU A 40 9.10 -6.81 1.51
N VAL A 41 10.03 -6.37 2.36
CA VAL A 41 11.19 -5.57 1.94
C VAL A 41 12.24 -6.41 1.21
N ASN A 42 12.41 -7.66 1.61
CA ASN A 42 13.33 -8.58 0.92
C ASN A 42 12.90 -8.89 -0.53
N ALA A 43 11.71 -8.46 -0.93
CA ALA A 43 11.27 -8.42 -2.32
C ALA A 43 11.28 -9.78 -3.04
N ASN A 44 11.16 -10.87 -2.26
CA ASN A 44 11.17 -12.24 -2.76
C ASN A 44 9.78 -12.76 -3.15
N ARG A 45 8.80 -11.85 -3.31
CA ARG A 45 7.47 -12.22 -3.77
C ARG A 45 7.54 -12.71 -5.22
N ASN A 46 6.85 -13.80 -5.51
CA ASN A 46 6.71 -14.30 -6.88
C ASN A 46 6.04 -13.22 -7.77
N GLU A 47 6.65 -12.90 -8.93
CA GLU A 47 6.13 -11.92 -9.89
C GLU A 47 5.50 -12.56 -11.14
N SER A 48 5.37 -13.89 -11.14
CA SER A 48 4.74 -14.60 -12.23
C SER A 48 3.29 -14.15 -12.42
N ASN A 49 2.93 -13.95 -13.69
CA ASN A 49 1.56 -13.71 -14.12
C ASN A 49 0.78 -15.02 -14.36
N ALA A 50 1.41 -16.18 -14.19
CA ALA A 50 0.75 -17.47 -14.26
C ALA A 50 0.06 -17.81 -12.94
N VAL A 51 -1.04 -18.57 -13.02
CA VAL A 51 -1.79 -19.08 -11.88
C VAL A 51 -1.69 -20.60 -11.85
N ASP A 52 -1.28 -21.14 -10.71
CA ASP A 52 -1.36 -22.56 -10.38
C ASP A 52 -2.65 -22.78 -9.56
N SER A 53 -3.70 -23.28 -10.21
CA SER A 53 -5.01 -23.45 -9.58
C SER A 53 -5.04 -24.59 -8.56
N ASP A 54 -4.23 -25.63 -8.75
CA ASP A 54 -4.13 -26.73 -7.78
C ASP A 54 -3.47 -26.25 -6.49
N LEU A 55 -2.43 -25.42 -6.61
CA LEU A 55 -1.86 -24.71 -5.48
C LEU A 55 -2.89 -23.77 -4.84
N SER A 56 -3.69 -23.03 -5.63
CA SER A 56 -4.73 -22.15 -5.10
C SER A 56 -5.70 -22.89 -4.19
N VAL A 57 -6.16 -24.08 -4.60
CA VAL A 57 -7.08 -24.92 -3.81
C VAL A 57 -6.41 -25.39 -2.52
N LYS A 58 -5.13 -25.77 -2.57
CA LYS A 58 -4.38 -26.20 -1.38
C LYS A 58 -4.22 -25.05 -0.38
N GLU A 59 -3.75 -23.90 -0.83
CA GLU A 59 -3.51 -22.74 0.03
C GLU A 59 -4.82 -22.17 0.60
N ALA A 60 -5.90 -22.18 -0.17
CA ALA A 60 -7.23 -21.81 0.33
C ALA A 60 -7.69 -22.71 1.49
N LYS A 61 -7.42 -24.02 1.40
CA LYS A 61 -7.73 -24.96 2.50
C LYS A 61 -6.88 -24.67 3.73
N VAL A 62 -5.58 -24.42 3.55
CA VAL A 62 -4.67 -24.05 4.65
C VAL A 62 -5.23 -22.82 5.37
N LEU A 63 -5.50 -21.73 4.65
CA LEU A 63 -6.07 -20.50 5.25
C LEU A 63 -7.42 -20.74 5.94
N SER A 64 -8.25 -21.65 5.44
CA SER A 64 -9.54 -21.97 6.08
C SER A 64 -9.38 -22.73 7.40
N GLN A 65 -8.33 -23.54 7.51
CA GLN A 65 -8.02 -24.33 8.71
C GLN A 65 -7.26 -23.50 9.74
N SER A 66 -6.37 -22.63 9.27
CA SER A 66 -5.65 -21.62 10.06
C SER A 66 -6.54 -20.47 10.57
N GLY A 67 -7.86 -20.54 10.41
CA GLY A 67 -8.81 -19.64 11.10
C GLY A 67 -9.41 -20.28 12.37
N VAL A 68 -9.05 -21.53 12.67
CA VAL A 68 -9.58 -22.29 13.82
C VAL A 68 -8.66 -22.08 15.02
N LYS A 69 -8.65 -20.85 15.56
CA LYS A 69 -8.02 -20.43 16.84
C LYS A 69 -6.92 -21.38 17.36
N MET A 70 -5.82 -21.53 16.62
CA MET A 70 -4.61 -22.15 17.15
C MET A 70 -3.60 -21.03 17.35
N ILE A 71 -3.55 -20.51 18.58
CA ILE A 71 -2.67 -19.41 18.99
C ILE A 71 -1.25 -19.63 18.44
N GLY A 72 -0.78 -18.74 17.56
CA GLY A 72 0.59 -18.71 17.04
C GLY A 72 0.87 -19.51 15.77
N THR A 73 -0.03 -20.39 15.30
CA THR A 73 0.18 -21.16 14.04
C THR A 73 -0.46 -20.47 12.84
N ASP A 74 -1.51 -19.70 13.11
CA ASP A 74 -2.33 -19.08 12.11
C ASP A 74 -1.56 -17.94 11.42
N GLU A 75 -0.83 -17.13 12.20
CA GLU A 75 -0.08 -15.98 11.70
C GLU A 75 1.05 -16.34 10.73
N ASP A 76 1.70 -17.49 10.94
CA ASP A 76 2.80 -17.97 10.11
C ASP A 76 2.32 -18.41 8.72
N GLU A 77 1.19 -19.10 8.63
CA GLU A 77 0.60 -19.49 7.35
C GLU A 77 0.03 -18.28 6.59
N PHE A 78 -0.65 -17.36 7.28
CA PHE A 78 -1.07 -16.09 6.69
C PHE A 78 0.13 -15.30 6.17
N LEU A 79 1.21 -15.17 6.93
CA LEU A 79 2.43 -14.50 6.49
C LEU A 79 3.02 -15.21 5.28
N ARG A 80 3.23 -16.53 5.33
CA ARG A 80 3.83 -17.30 4.24
C ARG A 80 3.05 -17.09 2.95
N ILE A 81 1.73 -17.26 2.99
CA ILE A 81 0.88 -17.20 1.80
C ILE A 81 0.77 -15.75 1.31
N LEU A 82 0.37 -14.82 2.18
CA LEU A 82 0.12 -13.43 1.80
C LEU A 82 1.39 -12.69 1.39
N CYS A 83 2.57 -13.04 1.92
CA CYS A 83 3.81 -12.34 1.58
C CYS A 83 4.57 -12.92 0.40
N SER A 84 4.41 -14.22 0.07
CA SER A 84 5.24 -14.90 -0.94
C SER A 84 4.59 -15.04 -2.32
N HIS A 85 3.28 -15.22 -2.42
CA HIS A 85 2.61 -15.43 -3.71
C HIS A 85 2.43 -14.15 -4.52
N SER A 86 2.35 -14.28 -5.85
CA SER A 86 2.02 -13.15 -6.72
C SER A 86 0.60 -12.67 -6.45
N PHE A 87 0.30 -11.41 -6.78
CA PHE A 87 -1.04 -10.87 -6.57
C PHE A 87 -2.11 -11.61 -7.39
N ILE A 88 -1.76 -12.09 -8.59
CA ILE A 88 -2.68 -12.85 -9.44
C ILE A 88 -2.95 -14.23 -8.83
N GLN A 89 -1.92 -14.90 -8.30
CA GLN A 89 -2.09 -16.15 -7.56
C GLN A 89 -2.92 -15.96 -6.28
N LEU A 90 -2.66 -14.90 -5.50
CA LEU A 90 -3.42 -14.58 -4.30
C LEU A 90 -4.90 -14.35 -4.59
N LYS A 91 -5.22 -13.63 -5.67
CA LYS A 91 -6.59 -13.40 -6.09
C LYS A 91 -7.33 -14.71 -6.40
N ASP A 92 -6.65 -15.69 -7.00
CA ASP A 92 -7.25 -17.00 -7.25
C ASP A 92 -7.37 -17.85 -5.97
N ILE A 93 -6.38 -17.80 -5.07
CA ILE A 93 -6.46 -18.39 -3.73
C ILE A 93 -7.69 -17.86 -2.99
N PHE A 94 -7.92 -16.54 -2.98
CA PHE A 94 -9.06 -15.94 -2.28
C PHE A 94 -10.39 -16.36 -2.90
N LYS A 95 -10.47 -16.44 -4.23
CA LYS A 95 -11.66 -16.98 -4.91
C LYS A 95 -11.98 -18.41 -4.48
N HIS A 96 -10.97 -19.26 -4.29
CA HIS A 96 -11.17 -20.61 -3.77
C HIS A 96 -11.52 -20.62 -2.28
N TYR A 97 -10.91 -19.74 -1.48
CA TYR A 97 -11.24 -19.56 -0.07
C TYR A 97 -12.72 -19.17 0.11
N ASP A 98 -13.18 -18.14 -0.62
CA ASP A 98 -14.55 -17.64 -0.54
C ASP A 98 -15.59 -18.74 -0.86
N ARG A 99 -15.29 -19.59 -1.86
CA ARG A 99 -16.13 -20.75 -2.21
C ARG A 99 -16.15 -21.82 -1.14
N LEU A 100 -15.04 -22.00 -0.43
CA LEU A 100 -14.90 -23.04 0.60
C LEU A 100 -15.57 -22.63 1.92
N THR A 101 -15.43 -21.36 2.31
CA THR A 101 -15.85 -20.86 3.63
C THR A 101 -17.15 -20.05 3.61
N GLY A 102 -17.57 -19.59 2.44
CA GLY A 102 -18.72 -18.69 2.28
C GLY A 102 -18.47 -17.24 2.73
N HIS A 103 -17.23 -16.90 3.09
CA HIS A 103 -16.85 -15.58 3.58
C HIS A 103 -15.61 -15.07 2.83
N SER A 104 -15.52 -13.75 2.64
CA SER A 104 -14.38 -13.16 1.95
C SER A 104 -13.09 -13.22 2.78
N MET A 105 -11.94 -13.23 2.11
CA MET A 105 -10.64 -13.11 2.79
C MET A 105 -10.52 -11.84 3.64
N GLU A 106 -11.08 -10.69 3.19
CA GLU A 106 -11.12 -9.47 4.00
C GLU A 106 -11.87 -9.67 5.31
N THR A 107 -12.98 -10.43 5.27
CA THR A 107 -13.77 -10.75 6.46
C THR A 107 -12.99 -11.64 7.42
N ALA A 108 -12.22 -12.62 6.90
CA ALA A 108 -11.36 -13.47 7.71
C ALA A 108 -10.27 -12.63 8.41
N ILE A 109 -9.56 -11.79 7.66
CA ILE A 109 -8.52 -10.91 8.21
C ILE A 109 -9.07 -9.98 9.30
N ALA A 110 -10.26 -9.41 9.09
CA ALA A 110 -10.90 -8.52 10.08
C ALA A 110 -11.36 -9.23 11.36
N LYS A 111 -11.57 -10.54 11.32
CA LYS A 111 -11.97 -11.34 12.49
C LYS A 111 -10.77 -11.85 13.27
N GLU A 112 -9.71 -12.27 12.58
CA GLU A 112 -8.54 -12.92 13.20
C GLU A 112 -7.49 -11.92 13.68
N PHE A 113 -7.31 -10.79 12.99
CA PHE A 113 -6.22 -9.86 13.27
C PHE A 113 -6.73 -8.52 13.80
N SER A 114 -5.88 -7.84 14.56
CA SER A 114 -6.08 -6.45 15.00
C SER A 114 -4.78 -5.64 14.90
N GLY A 115 -4.86 -4.33 15.14
CA GLY A 115 -3.70 -3.43 15.13
C GLY A 115 -2.91 -3.46 13.80
N ASP A 116 -1.59 -3.45 13.90
CA ASP A 116 -0.68 -3.33 12.76
C ASP A 116 -0.70 -4.56 11.83
N LEU A 117 -0.92 -5.76 12.40
CA LEU A 117 -1.04 -6.99 11.62
C LEU A 117 -2.32 -7.00 10.76
N PHE A 118 -3.44 -6.56 11.33
CA PHE A 118 -4.65 -6.35 10.54
C PHE A 118 -4.40 -5.34 9.42
N ALA A 119 -3.79 -4.20 9.74
CA ALA A 119 -3.56 -3.14 8.77
C ALA A 119 -2.71 -3.63 7.57
N ILE A 120 -1.64 -4.37 7.83
CA ILE A 120 -0.73 -4.83 6.77
C ILE A 120 -1.32 -5.98 5.95
N PHE A 121 -1.97 -6.98 6.58
CA PHE A 121 -2.58 -8.08 5.84
C PHE A 121 -3.79 -7.61 5.03
N ASN A 122 -4.64 -6.75 5.61
CA ASN A 122 -5.76 -6.16 4.88
C ASN A 122 -5.28 -5.35 3.68
N ALA A 123 -4.17 -4.59 3.81
CA ALA A 123 -3.58 -3.89 2.67
C ALA A 123 -3.12 -4.84 1.55
N ILE A 124 -2.54 -5.98 1.89
CA ILE A 124 -2.13 -7.01 0.91
C ILE A 124 -3.36 -7.62 0.22
N VAL A 125 -4.38 -8.01 0.99
CA VAL A 125 -5.60 -8.63 0.45
C VAL A 125 -6.33 -7.68 -0.50
N LEU A 126 -6.56 -6.44 -0.08
CA LEU A 126 -7.20 -5.43 -0.91
C LEU A 126 -6.38 -5.16 -2.17
N SER A 127 -5.05 -5.08 -2.06
CA SER A 127 -4.16 -4.87 -3.21
C SER A 127 -4.21 -6.02 -4.21
N ALA A 128 -4.29 -7.27 -3.74
CA ALA A 128 -4.41 -8.45 -4.60
C ALA A 128 -5.73 -8.45 -5.38
N ASN A 129 -6.82 -8.04 -4.74
CA ASN A 129 -8.13 -7.96 -5.37
C ASN A 129 -8.20 -6.80 -6.37
N SER A 130 -7.79 -5.60 -5.96
CA SER A 130 -7.69 -4.40 -6.80
C SER A 130 -6.92 -3.28 -6.08
N PHE A 131 -5.80 -2.85 -6.67
CA PHE A 131 -5.05 -1.67 -6.18
C PHE A 131 -5.91 -0.40 -6.13
N ALA A 132 -6.72 -0.16 -7.17
CA ALA A 132 -7.59 1.00 -7.20
C ALA A 132 -8.63 0.96 -6.06
N HIS A 133 -9.13 -0.23 -5.70
CA HIS A 133 -10.01 -0.42 -4.55
C HIS A 133 -9.31 -0.14 -3.22
N TYR A 134 -8.09 -0.66 -3.05
CA TYR A 134 -7.27 -0.37 -1.87
C TYR A 134 -7.06 1.15 -1.69
N TYR A 135 -6.65 1.85 -2.74
CA TYR A 135 -6.41 3.30 -2.67
C TYR A 135 -7.69 4.10 -2.45
N ALA A 136 -8.82 3.69 -3.02
CA ALA A 136 -10.11 4.33 -2.75
C ALA A 136 -10.50 4.23 -1.27
N ILE A 137 -10.32 3.05 -0.65
CA ILE A 137 -10.55 2.87 0.80
C ILE A 137 -9.59 3.74 1.61
N ARG A 138 -8.29 3.72 1.27
CA ARG A 138 -7.28 4.51 1.98
C ARG A 138 -7.56 6.02 1.91
N LEU A 139 -7.91 6.54 0.74
CA LEU A 139 -8.27 7.94 0.58
C LEU A 139 -9.51 8.31 1.40
N HIS A 140 -10.52 7.43 1.43
CA HIS A 140 -11.70 7.68 2.25
C HIS A 140 -11.35 7.73 3.74
N SER A 141 -10.52 6.79 4.22
CA SER A 141 -10.03 6.79 5.60
C SER A 141 -9.18 8.01 5.94
N CYS A 142 -8.38 8.54 5.01
CA CYS A 142 -7.59 9.76 5.23
C CYS A 142 -8.46 11.01 5.39
N ILE A 143 -9.58 11.09 4.66
CA ILE A 143 -10.49 12.25 4.65
C ILE A 143 -11.50 12.19 5.80
N HIS A 144 -12.06 11.01 6.08
CA HIS A 144 -13.14 10.85 7.06
C HIS A 144 -12.67 10.18 8.37
N GLY A 145 -11.36 10.12 8.58
CA GLY A 145 -10.76 9.65 9.82
C GLY A 145 -10.89 10.66 10.96
N ILE A 146 -10.34 10.32 12.14
CA ILE A 146 -10.18 11.31 13.22
C ILE A 146 -9.07 12.26 12.79
N GLY A 147 -9.46 13.46 12.35
CA GLY A 147 -8.55 14.40 11.67
C GLY A 147 -8.22 13.96 10.24
N THR A 148 -7.55 14.83 9.49
CA THR A 148 -7.13 14.55 8.12
C THR A 148 -5.69 14.03 8.11
N ASP A 149 -5.46 12.85 7.53
CA ASP A 149 -4.10 12.36 7.24
C ASP A 149 -3.64 12.93 5.89
N ASP A 150 -3.35 14.24 5.90
CA ASP A 150 -2.93 15.03 4.74
C ASP A 150 -1.69 14.45 4.05
N GLU A 151 -0.76 13.90 4.82
CA GLU A 151 0.47 13.33 4.29
C GLU A 151 0.17 12.08 3.46
N SER A 152 -0.62 11.15 4.00
CA SER A 152 -1.01 9.94 3.27
C SER A 152 -1.90 10.24 2.08
N MET A 153 -2.85 11.15 2.22
CA MET A 153 -3.71 11.59 1.12
C MET A 153 -2.86 12.16 -0.02
N THR A 154 -1.98 13.12 0.28
CA THR A 154 -1.07 13.75 -0.70
C THR A 154 -0.19 12.71 -1.38
N ARG A 155 0.40 11.79 -0.60
CA ARG A 155 1.26 10.73 -1.11
C ARG A 155 0.52 9.82 -2.09
N ILE A 156 -0.72 9.43 -1.79
CA ILE A 156 -1.53 8.60 -2.69
C ILE A 156 -1.86 9.38 -3.97
N LEU A 157 -2.39 10.61 -3.84
CA LEU A 157 -2.80 11.42 -4.99
C LEU A 157 -1.62 11.67 -5.95
N ILE A 158 -0.44 11.98 -5.44
CA ILE A 158 0.76 12.21 -6.25
C ILE A 158 1.29 10.90 -6.85
N SER A 159 1.36 9.82 -6.06
CA SER A 159 1.96 8.56 -6.54
C SER A 159 1.08 7.81 -7.54
N ARG A 160 -0.24 8.07 -7.55
CA ARG A 160 -1.21 7.38 -8.42
C ARG A 160 -1.75 8.24 -9.57
N SER A 161 -1.45 9.54 -9.59
CA SER A 161 -2.00 10.50 -10.57
C SER A 161 -1.82 10.07 -12.03
N GLU A 162 -0.66 9.52 -12.38
CA GLU A 162 -0.32 9.08 -13.74
C GLU A 162 -0.48 7.55 -13.95
N ILE A 163 -1.04 6.83 -12.97
CA ILE A 163 -1.11 5.36 -13.01
C ILE A 163 -2.56 4.89 -13.12
N ASP A 164 -3.38 5.18 -12.11
CA ASP A 164 -4.73 4.64 -11.98
C ASP A 164 -5.68 5.55 -11.17
N LEU A 165 -5.35 6.84 -11.04
CA LEU A 165 -6.16 7.76 -10.24
C LEU A 165 -7.60 7.89 -10.74
N GLU A 166 -7.85 7.75 -12.05
CA GLU A 166 -9.22 7.78 -12.58
C GLU A 166 -10.02 6.55 -12.17
N ASP A 167 -9.43 5.34 -12.24
CA ASP A 167 -10.05 4.12 -11.73
C ASP A 167 -10.33 4.20 -10.23
N ILE A 168 -9.41 4.83 -9.47
CA ILE A 168 -9.58 5.08 -8.04
C ILE A 168 -10.80 5.98 -7.80
N LYS A 169 -10.97 7.08 -8.55
CA LYS A 169 -12.13 7.97 -8.44
C LYS A 169 -13.44 7.23 -8.73
N ASP A 170 -13.46 6.40 -9.76
CA ASP A 170 -14.65 5.63 -10.15
C ASP A 170 -15.04 4.60 -9.10
N ILE A 171 -14.07 3.90 -8.51
CA ILE A 171 -14.32 2.97 -7.40
C ILE A 171 -14.77 3.73 -6.16
N TYR A 172 -14.14 4.85 -5.84
CA TYR A 172 -14.52 5.70 -4.71
C TYR A 172 -15.98 6.14 -4.83
N LYS A 173 -16.37 6.64 -6.01
CA LYS A 173 -17.74 7.07 -6.30
C LYS A 173 -18.74 5.93 -6.18
N ARG A 174 -18.44 4.75 -6.73
CA ARG A 174 -19.32 3.58 -6.61
C ARG A 174 -19.46 3.08 -5.17
N LYS A 175 -18.38 3.11 -4.39
CA LYS A 175 -18.35 2.57 -3.02
C LYS A 175 -18.98 3.50 -2.00
N TYR A 176 -18.73 4.80 -2.10
CA TYR A 176 -19.13 5.79 -1.10
C TYR A 176 -20.28 6.69 -1.56
N SER A 177 -20.72 6.59 -2.82
CA SER A 177 -21.75 7.46 -3.42
C SER A 177 -21.40 8.96 -3.36
N ARG A 178 -20.10 9.26 -3.33
CA ARG A 178 -19.52 10.62 -3.23
C ARG A 178 -18.36 10.75 -4.19
N LYS A 179 -18.12 11.96 -4.72
CA LYS A 179 -16.94 12.17 -5.57
C LYS A 179 -15.74 12.44 -4.67
N LEU A 180 -14.64 11.73 -4.93
CA LEU A 180 -13.36 11.97 -4.24
C LEU A 180 -12.93 13.45 -4.30
N THR A 181 -13.15 14.11 -5.44
CA THR A 181 -12.87 15.55 -5.62
C THR A 181 -13.60 16.42 -4.62
N ASP A 182 -14.87 16.10 -4.36
CA ASP A 182 -15.75 16.91 -3.51
C ASP A 182 -15.38 16.70 -2.05
N ASP A 183 -15.06 15.46 -1.67
CA ASP A 183 -14.63 15.12 -0.33
C ASP A 183 -13.29 15.79 0.02
N ILE A 184 -12.30 15.74 -0.87
CA ILE A 184 -11.04 16.47 -0.68
C ILE A 184 -11.30 17.98 -0.60
N ALA A 185 -12.17 18.53 -1.46
CA ALA A 185 -12.45 19.96 -1.47
C ALA A 185 -13.13 20.43 -0.18
N ASN A 186 -13.95 19.61 0.44
CA ASN A 186 -14.62 19.95 1.69
C ASN A 186 -13.69 19.81 2.90
N ASP A 187 -12.72 18.89 2.84
CA ASP A 187 -11.82 18.60 3.95
C ASP A 187 -10.54 19.45 3.95
N THR A 188 -10.18 20.01 2.79
CA THR A 188 -9.00 20.88 2.65
C THR A 188 -9.38 22.36 2.58
N SER A 189 -8.47 23.25 2.98
CA SER A 189 -8.65 24.70 2.90
C SER A 189 -7.42 25.42 2.32
N GLY A 190 -7.56 26.71 1.99
CA GLY A 190 -6.46 27.56 1.52
C GLY A 190 -5.77 27.08 0.22
N ASP A 191 -4.47 27.37 0.08
CA ASP A 191 -3.68 26.98 -1.10
C ASP A 191 -3.46 25.46 -1.18
N TYR A 192 -3.55 24.76 -0.06
CA TYR A 192 -3.52 23.30 0.00
C TYR A 192 -4.72 22.69 -0.77
N LYS A 193 -5.93 23.22 -0.56
CA LYS A 193 -7.11 22.85 -1.38
C LYS A 193 -6.90 23.10 -2.86
N LYS A 194 -6.32 24.25 -3.24
CA LYS A 194 -6.07 24.58 -4.65
C LYS A 194 -5.07 23.61 -5.29
N ILE A 195 -3.99 23.24 -4.61
CA ILE A 195 -3.00 22.32 -5.18
C ILE A 195 -3.57 20.89 -5.25
N THR A 196 -4.25 20.43 -4.20
CA THR A 196 -4.74 19.05 -4.10
C THR A 196 -5.99 18.79 -4.95
N VAL A 197 -6.96 19.70 -4.96
CA VAL A 197 -8.22 19.57 -5.73
C VAL A 197 -8.02 20.02 -7.18
N GLN A 198 -7.37 21.17 -7.39
CA GLN A 198 -7.37 21.86 -8.68
C GLN A 198 -6.30 21.33 -9.65
N ARG A 199 -5.14 20.88 -9.14
CA ARG A 199 -4.11 20.21 -9.97
C ARG A 199 -4.21 18.69 -9.89
N GLY A 200 -4.34 18.15 -8.67
CA GLY A 200 -4.42 16.71 -8.38
C GLY A 200 -5.54 15.93 -9.07
N ALA A 201 -6.76 16.46 -9.04
CA ALA A 201 -7.97 15.68 -9.29
C ALA A 201 -8.80 16.11 -10.53
N LEU A 202 -8.47 17.25 -11.17
CA LEU A 202 -9.23 17.85 -12.29
C LEU A 202 -8.60 17.65 -13.69
N ASN A 203 -7.72 16.67 -13.88
CA ASN A 203 -7.11 16.34 -15.19
C ASN A 203 -6.17 17.41 -15.78
N GLU A 204 -5.84 18.50 -15.07
CA GLU A 204 -4.86 19.49 -15.51
C GLU A 204 -3.55 19.43 -14.71
N TRP A 205 -2.90 18.27 -14.72
CA TRP A 205 -1.45 18.29 -14.63
C TRP A 205 -0.91 18.47 -16.05
N SER A 206 -0.62 19.70 -16.46
CA SER A 206 0.24 19.88 -17.64
C SER A 206 1.54 19.09 -17.37
N HIS A 207 2.09 18.38 -18.37
CA HIS A 207 3.35 17.65 -18.23
C HIS A 207 4.46 18.49 -17.56
N GLN A 208 4.40 19.80 -17.75
CA GLN A 208 5.30 20.78 -17.14
C GLN A 208 5.11 20.92 -15.62
N SER A 209 3.89 20.82 -15.08
CA SER A 209 3.62 20.98 -13.64
C SER A 209 4.10 19.79 -12.81
N VAL A 210 3.98 18.55 -13.33
CA VAL A 210 4.56 17.36 -12.69
C VAL A 210 6.07 17.35 -12.82
N ALA A 211 6.59 17.75 -14.00
CA ALA A 211 8.03 17.93 -14.19
C ALA A 211 8.57 18.98 -13.23
N ILE A 212 7.93 20.14 -13.07
CA ILE A 212 8.30 21.19 -12.13
C ILE A 212 8.23 20.66 -10.69
N TYR A 213 7.20 19.94 -10.27
CA TYR A 213 7.15 19.39 -8.90
C TYR A 213 8.23 18.31 -8.67
N ARG A 214 8.47 17.42 -9.63
CA ARG A 214 9.59 16.45 -9.61
C ARG A 214 10.94 17.16 -9.55
N MET A 215 11.12 18.23 -10.34
CA MET A 215 12.34 19.05 -10.38
C MET A 215 12.51 19.84 -9.08
N THR A 216 11.44 20.44 -8.54
CA THR A 216 11.49 21.22 -7.29
C THR A 216 11.81 20.31 -6.11
N ARG A 217 11.30 19.07 -6.10
CA ARG A 217 11.62 18.06 -5.08
C ARG A 217 13.03 17.46 -5.27
N TYR A 218 13.47 17.26 -6.51
CA TYR A 218 14.85 16.87 -6.83
C TYR A 218 15.84 17.96 -6.41
N MET A 219 15.56 19.23 -6.73
CA MET A 219 16.35 20.39 -6.33
C MET A 219 16.31 20.64 -4.83
N ALA A 220 15.19 20.44 -4.14
CA ALA A 220 15.12 20.51 -2.68
C ALA A 220 15.96 19.42 -2.01
N ASN A 221 15.99 18.21 -2.60
CA ASN A 221 16.87 17.13 -2.13
C ASN A 221 18.35 17.42 -2.44
N VAL A 222 18.67 17.98 -3.60
CA VAL A 222 20.03 18.38 -3.98
C VAL A 222 20.53 19.55 -3.11
N ASN A 223 19.70 20.56 -2.84
CA ASN A 223 20.06 21.66 -1.93
C ASN A 223 20.28 21.17 -0.50
N LYS A 224 19.50 20.18 -0.05
CA LYS A 224 19.73 19.52 1.25
C LYS A 224 21.01 18.66 1.25
N MET A 225 21.39 18.07 0.11
CA MET A 225 22.67 17.36 -0.05
C MET A 225 23.87 18.32 -0.04
N ILE A 226 23.73 19.49 -0.69
CA ILE A 226 24.76 20.55 -0.72
C ILE A 226 24.94 21.18 0.66
N SER A 227 23.86 21.43 1.40
CA SER A 227 23.96 21.97 2.77
C SER A 227 24.64 20.99 3.73
N ILE A 228 24.37 19.69 3.59
CA ILE A 228 25.02 18.64 4.41
C ILE A 228 26.50 18.49 4.07
N THR A 229 26.92 18.71 2.82
CA THR A 229 28.35 18.67 2.44
C THR A 229 29.10 19.94 2.86
N ALA A 230 28.42 21.09 2.93
CA ALA A 230 28.99 22.34 3.41
C ALA A 230 29.13 22.41 4.94
N GLU A 231 28.34 21.64 5.70
CA GLU A 231 28.43 21.55 7.17
C GLU A 231 29.46 20.51 7.67
N ASN A 232 30.01 19.67 6.77
CA ASN A 232 30.99 18.62 7.07
C ASN A 232 32.39 18.90 6.49
N MET A 233 32.66 20.14 6.07
CA MET A 233 33.98 20.68 5.71
C MET A 233 34.39 21.77 6.70
#